data_AF-A0A5E4Q041-F1
#
_entry.id   AF-A0A5E4Q041-F1
#
_cell.length_a   1.000
_cell.length_b   1.000
_cell.length_c   1.000
_cell.angle_alpha   90.00
_cell.angle_beta   90.00
_cell.angle_gamma   90.00
#
_symmetry.space_group_name_H-M   'P 1'
#
loop_
_entity.id
_entity.type
_entity.pdbx_description
1 polymer ?
#
loop_
_entity_poly.entity_id
_entity_poly.type
_entity_poly.pdbx_seq_one_letter_code
_entity_poly.pdbx_strand_id
1 'polypeptide(L)'
;MANSVNISIEAPIENQIQEITYDGQEIYQAPLSMSENLSRLAQKIDFAKTDDDFTCNIKKEVDTGSDVKSEEDKEPGYQSSLWPWDSVRNKLRNALTEVCVLADVLSIAKEKRYMVLDPIQADQIESRPMVQVYGRKKALSAAGAVLLHGVERLRASETMRMTRNMPDFHIDLLRLRQNWRLKKVSNTIVGDLSYRTAGSKFSQTGVFEVTKAPEEQIVQAMSMNASGPAPSALRVTVPPELQGVAFISVLCQKEQEDVVTATISSSALNCPGTLPGDGADLHWQQKLEAAQNVLFCKELFARLAAEAVQLDASIPHMVVGNQIMATVLPGIQLLIGLCHNNRLNNSANGENVKSESASNSKSDHDHVLEHSLHQLLRAVHHANTHHPFPHPATGPLGPSKRRSLAGPMAADRYELLDMSKEQSLLEQIIQQAQHFFMRRRSEYVLDTIAKELSMPIYAVGTSAPFYQDGGRRL
;
A
#
# COMPACT_ATOMS: atom_id res chain seq x y z
N MET A 1 -16.89 -3.20 -25.07
CA MET A 1 -16.42 -3.31 -23.68
C MET A 1 -16.77 -4.72 -23.19
N ALA A 2 -15.76 -5.57 -22.98
CA ALA A 2 -15.98 -6.96 -22.59
C ALA A 2 -16.23 -7.01 -21.07
N ASN A 3 -17.41 -7.45 -20.67
CA ASN A 3 -17.75 -7.67 -19.27
C ASN A 3 -16.84 -8.74 -18.69
N SER A 4 -15.88 -8.31 -17.87
CA SER A 4 -14.94 -9.19 -17.16
C SER A 4 -15.68 -10.05 -16.15
N VAL A 5 -15.63 -11.36 -16.34
CA VAL A 5 -16.15 -12.34 -15.39
C VAL A 5 -15.27 -12.33 -14.13
N ASN A 6 -15.88 -12.13 -12.97
CA ASN A 6 -15.22 -12.27 -11.67
C ASN A 6 -14.89 -13.75 -11.43
N ILE A 7 -13.69 -14.18 -11.82
CA ILE A 7 -13.12 -15.46 -11.40
C ILE A 7 -12.30 -15.17 -10.14
N SER A 8 -12.88 -15.48 -8.98
CA SER A 8 -12.16 -15.55 -7.72
C SER A 8 -11.47 -16.91 -7.64
N ILE A 9 -10.17 -16.95 -7.96
CA ILE A 9 -9.31 -18.03 -7.48
C ILE A 9 -9.08 -17.71 -6.00
N GLU A 10 -9.81 -18.39 -5.12
CA GLU A 10 -9.53 -18.34 -3.68
C GLU A 10 -8.07 -18.76 -3.46
N ALA A 11 -7.37 -18.02 -2.59
CA ALA A 11 -6.09 -18.51 -2.10
C ALA A 11 -6.31 -19.89 -1.45
N PRO A 12 -5.37 -20.84 -1.56
CA PRO A 12 -5.49 -22.09 -0.82
C PRO A 12 -5.73 -21.75 0.64
N ILE A 13 -6.85 -22.24 1.18
CA ILE A 13 -7.24 -22.06 2.57
C ILE A 13 -6.05 -22.54 3.40
N GLU A 14 -5.40 -21.62 4.13
CA GLU A 14 -4.38 -21.99 5.11
C GLU A 14 -4.98 -23.02 6.05
N ASN A 15 -4.22 -24.08 6.36
CA ASN A 15 -4.70 -25.18 7.20
C ASN A 15 -5.26 -24.63 8.51
N GLN A 16 -6.57 -24.75 8.69
CA GLN A 16 -7.23 -24.29 9.91
C GLN A 16 -6.94 -25.32 11.03
N ILE A 17 -6.47 -24.86 12.19
CA ILE A 17 -6.20 -25.75 13.33
C ILE A 17 -7.53 -26.29 13.85
N GLN A 18 -7.71 -27.61 13.80
CA GLN A 18 -8.91 -28.29 14.27
C GLN A 18 -8.90 -28.46 15.79
N GLU A 19 -7.74 -28.84 16.33
CA GLU A 19 -7.51 -29.02 17.76
C GLU A 19 -6.02 -28.88 18.08
N ILE A 20 -5.70 -28.39 19.27
CA ILE A 20 -4.34 -28.42 19.83
C ILE A 20 -4.37 -29.40 20.99
N THR A 21 -3.60 -30.48 20.89
CA THR A 21 -3.53 -31.48 21.97
C THR A 21 -2.86 -30.92 23.22
N TYR A 22 -3.05 -31.58 24.36
CA TYR A 22 -2.43 -31.17 25.64
C TYR A 22 -0.89 -31.16 25.62
N ASP A 23 -0.27 -31.83 24.64
CA ASP A 23 1.17 -31.83 24.38
C ASP A 23 1.63 -30.69 23.45
N GLY A 24 0.71 -29.80 23.05
CA GLY A 24 0.99 -28.65 22.17
C GLY A 24 1.09 -29.00 20.68
N GLN A 25 0.67 -30.21 20.28
CA GLN A 25 0.70 -30.62 18.88
C GLN A 25 -0.57 -30.14 18.16
N GLU A 26 -0.39 -29.37 17.09
CA GLU A 26 -1.49 -28.87 16.26
C GLU A 26 -1.99 -29.97 15.31
N ILE A 27 -3.28 -30.32 15.43
CA ILE A 27 -3.99 -31.18 14.47
C ILE A 27 -4.69 -30.26 13.48
N TYR A 28 -4.25 -30.32 12.22
CA TYR A 28 -4.77 -29.47 11.15
C TYR A 28 -5.99 -30.10 10.48
N GLN A 29 -7.01 -29.28 10.23
CA GLN A 29 -8.12 -29.67 9.37
C GLN A 29 -7.65 -29.71 7.91
N ALA A 30 -7.86 -30.84 7.24
CA ALA A 30 -7.57 -30.94 5.81
C ALA A 30 -8.43 -29.93 5.03
N PRO A 31 -7.86 -29.17 4.07
CA PRO A 31 -8.63 -28.24 3.27
C PRO A 31 -9.70 -28.99 2.48
N LEU A 32 -10.91 -28.43 2.45
CA LEU A 32 -12.04 -28.96 1.69
C LEU A 32 -11.63 -29.13 0.23
N SER A 33 -11.93 -30.30 -0.34
CA SER A 33 -11.81 -30.52 -1.78
C SER A 33 -12.68 -29.51 -2.54
N MET A 34 -12.33 -29.19 -3.79
CA MET A 34 -13.13 -28.30 -4.64
C MET A 34 -14.60 -28.75 -4.75
N SER A 35 -14.85 -30.07 -4.74
CA SER A 35 -16.20 -30.64 -4.74
C SER A 35 -16.95 -30.40 -3.42
N GLU A 36 -16.24 -30.42 -2.29
CA GLU A 36 -16.81 -30.23 -0.96
C GLU A 36 -17.07 -28.74 -0.68
N ASN A 37 -16.18 -27.85 -1.15
CA ASN A 37 -16.38 -26.40 -1.07
C ASN A 37 -17.61 -25.98 -1.91
N LEU A 38 -17.74 -26.50 -3.13
CA LEU A 38 -18.92 -26.28 -3.96
C LEU A 38 -20.19 -26.80 -3.29
N SER A 39 -20.15 -28.00 -2.68
CA SER A 39 -21.28 -28.58 -1.96
C SER A 39 -21.69 -27.74 -0.74
N ARG A 40 -20.71 -27.24 0.03
CA ARG A 40 -20.95 -26.35 1.18
C ARG A 40 -21.56 -25.01 0.77
N LEU A 41 -21.14 -24.45 -0.36
CA LEU A 41 -21.70 -23.22 -0.91
C LEU A 41 -23.13 -23.44 -1.45
N ALA A 42 -23.37 -24.55 -2.13
CA ALA A 42 -24.69 -24.91 -2.62
C ALA A 42 -25.70 -25.12 -1.47
N GLN A 43 -25.25 -25.69 -0.34
CA GLN A 43 -26.08 -25.86 0.86
C GLN A 43 -26.46 -24.56 1.57
N LYS A 44 -25.74 -23.46 1.33
CA LYS A 44 -26.08 -22.13 1.87
C LYS A 44 -27.17 -21.42 1.06
N ILE A 45 -27.54 -21.96 -0.10
CA ILE A 45 -28.58 -21.38 -0.95
C ILE A 45 -29.92 -21.83 -0.38
N ASP A 46 -30.61 -20.91 0.30
CA ASP A 46 -31.95 -21.12 0.80
C ASP A 46 -32.97 -20.84 -0.32
N PHE A 47 -33.46 -21.91 -0.94
CA PHE A 47 -34.40 -21.84 -2.06
C PHE A 47 -35.85 -21.54 -1.64
N ALA A 48 -36.14 -21.51 -0.34
CA ALA A 48 -37.48 -21.22 0.19
C ALA A 48 -37.76 -19.71 0.32
N LYS A 49 -36.74 -18.85 0.16
CA LYS A 49 -36.91 -17.39 0.25
C LYS A 49 -37.46 -16.82 -1.07
N THR A 50 -38.72 -16.40 -1.04
CA THR A 50 -39.35 -15.54 -2.05
C THR A 50 -38.89 -14.08 -1.91
N ASP A 51 -38.91 -13.33 -3.01
CA ASP A 51 -38.30 -11.98 -3.17
C ASP A 51 -38.78 -10.89 -2.18
N ASP A 52 -39.85 -11.11 -1.41
CA ASP A 52 -40.37 -10.11 -0.47
C ASP A 52 -39.44 -9.87 0.74
N ASP A 53 -38.66 -10.88 1.16
CA ASP A 53 -37.74 -10.73 2.30
C ASP A 53 -36.39 -10.10 1.92
N PHE A 54 -35.98 -10.22 0.65
CA PHE A 54 -34.75 -9.61 0.14
C PHE A 54 -34.91 -8.13 -0.17
N THR A 55 -36.11 -7.72 -0.60
CA THR A 55 -36.43 -6.32 -0.91
C THR A 55 -36.80 -5.49 0.32
N CYS A 56 -37.32 -6.12 1.38
CA CYS A 56 -37.65 -5.52 2.68
C CYS A 56 -36.41 -5.02 3.46
N ASN A 57 -35.31 -5.77 3.47
CA ASN A 57 -34.12 -5.42 4.24
C ASN A 57 -33.26 -4.32 3.61
N ILE A 58 -33.40 -4.06 2.31
CA ILE A 58 -32.65 -3.00 1.61
C ILE A 58 -33.41 -1.66 1.64
N LYS A 59 -34.74 -1.67 1.79
CA LYS A 59 -35.59 -0.48 1.65
C LYS A 59 -35.91 0.29 2.94
N LYS A 60 -35.46 -0.18 4.11
CA LYS A 60 -35.80 0.46 5.41
C LYS A 60 -34.90 1.63 5.85
N GLU A 61 -33.86 2.00 5.11
CA GLU A 61 -32.95 3.09 5.54
C GLU A 61 -33.02 4.40 4.75
N VAL A 62 -33.90 4.59 3.76
CA VAL A 62 -34.02 5.90 3.08
C VAL A 62 -35.47 6.28 2.83
N ASP A 63 -36.01 6.92 3.86
CA ASP A 63 -36.75 8.19 3.85
C ASP A 63 -37.66 8.55 2.65
N THR A 64 -38.93 8.73 3.01
CA THR A 64 -39.95 9.71 2.60
C THR A 64 -39.77 10.52 1.30
N GLY A 65 -40.86 10.58 0.52
CA GLY A 65 -41.34 11.87 -0.02
C GLY A 65 -41.70 11.94 -1.50
N SER A 66 -43.00 12.11 -1.73
CA SER A 66 -43.66 12.80 -2.86
C SER A 66 -43.85 12.10 -4.22
N ASP A 67 -45.12 12.20 -4.60
CA ASP A 67 -45.86 11.68 -5.74
C ASP A 67 -46.02 12.81 -6.78
N VAL A 68 -45.71 12.59 -8.07
CA VAL A 68 -46.36 13.27 -9.23
C VAL A 68 -46.25 12.39 -10.49
N LYS A 69 -47.39 12.23 -11.17
CA LYS A 69 -47.64 11.50 -12.43
C LYS A 69 -47.16 12.22 -13.71
N SER A 70 -47.14 11.42 -14.81
CA SER A 70 -47.46 11.75 -16.22
C SER A 70 -46.33 12.38 -17.06
N GLU A 71 -46.08 12.09 -18.35
CA GLU A 71 -46.62 11.18 -19.39
C GLU A 71 -45.48 10.75 -20.36
N GLU A 72 -45.83 9.82 -21.25
CA GLU A 72 -45.16 9.28 -22.43
C GLU A 72 -44.09 10.12 -23.14
N ASP A 73 -42.93 9.50 -23.37
CA ASP A 73 -42.20 9.68 -24.62
C ASP A 73 -41.54 8.36 -25.04
N LYS A 74 -41.77 7.97 -26.30
CA LYS A 74 -41.25 6.76 -26.94
C LYS A 74 -39.79 6.99 -27.33
N GLU A 75 -38.87 6.47 -26.52
CA GLU A 75 -37.48 6.26 -26.90
C GLU A 75 -37.11 4.76 -26.92
N PRO A 76 -36.14 4.35 -27.75
CA PRO A 76 -35.94 2.97 -28.14
C PRO A 76 -35.54 2.10 -26.94
N GLY A 77 -36.40 1.13 -26.64
CA GLY A 77 -36.16 -0.05 -25.81
C GLY A 77 -34.98 0.07 -24.84
N TYR A 78 -35.23 0.67 -23.68
CA TYR A 78 -34.46 0.45 -22.48
C TYR A 78 -34.27 -1.07 -22.33
N GLN A 79 -33.10 -1.59 -22.73
CA GLN A 79 -32.70 -2.94 -22.36
C GLN A 79 -32.54 -2.88 -20.85
N SER A 80 -33.63 -3.17 -20.13
CA SER A 80 -33.59 -3.58 -18.73
C SER A 80 -32.36 -4.45 -18.62
N SER A 81 -31.40 -4.02 -17.81
CA SER A 81 -30.17 -4.71 -17.52
C SER A 81 -30.51 -6.10 -17.01
N LEU A 82 -30.76 -7.03 -17.93
CA LEU A 82 -31.00 -8.43 -17.67
C LEU A 82 -29.71 -8.86 -17.01
N TRP A 83 -29.79 -9.16 -15.73
CA TRP A 83 -28.63 -9.60 -14.99
C TRP A 83 -28.03 -10.76 -15.79
N PRO A 84 -26.70 -10.82 -16.03
CA PRO A 84 -26.12 -11.75 -17.02
C PRO A 84 -26.44 -13.23 -16.75
N TRP A 85 -26.92 -13.53 -15.55
CA TRP A 85 -27.31 -14.86 -15.10
C TRP A 85 -28.82 -15.10 -15.10
N ASP A 86 -29.66 -14.14 -15.46
CA ASP A 86 -31.13 -14.31 -15.46
C ASP A 86 -31.55 -15.45 -16.38
N SER A 87 -30.93 -15.57 -17.56
CA SER A 87 -31.18 -16.69 -18.47
C SER A 87 -30.82 -18.04 -17.85
N VAL A 88 -29.71 -18.11 -17.12
CA VAL A 88 -29.26 -19.34 -16.44
C VAL A 88 -30.17 -19.67 -15.27
N ARG A 89 -30.46 -18.68 -14.41
CA ARG A 89 -31.38 -18.77 -13.28
C ARG A 89 -32.76 -19.25 -13.73
N ASN A 90 -33.35 -18.63 -14.75
CA ASN A 90 -34.69 -18.98 -15.22
C ASN A 90 -34.73 -20.40 -15.76
N LYS A 91 -33.70 -20.83 -16.51
CA LYS A 91 -33.59 -22.22 -16.98
C LYS A 91 -33.45 -23.22 -15.85
N LEU A 92 -32.63 -22.91 -14.83
CA LEU A 92 -32.48 -23.77 -13.65
C LEU A 92 -33.76 -23.83 -12.81
N ARG A 93 -34.45 -22.71 -12.62
CA ARG A 93 -35.73 -22.65 -11.91
C ARG A 93 -36.81 -23.44 -12.63
N ASN A 94 -36.90 -23.31 -13.96
CA ASN A 94 -37.85 -24.08 -14.76
C ASN A 94 -37.55 -25.58 -14.67
N ALA A 95 -36.28 -25.99 -14.84
CA ALA A 95 -35.88 -27.39 -14.70
C ALA A 95 -36.17 -27.94 -13.29
N LEU A 96 -35.91 -27.16 -12.24
CA LEU A 96 -36.23 -27.54 -10.87
C LEU A 96 -37.75 -27.72 -10.69
N THR A 97 -38.55 -26.81 -11.25
CA THR A 97 -40.01 -26.89 -11.18
C THR A 97 -40.51 -28.17 -11.86
N GLU A 98 -39.99 -28.51 -13.04
CA GLU A 98 -40.34 -29.74 -13.75
C GLU A 98 -39.97 -31.00 -12.93
N VAL A 99 -38.80 -31.01 -12.30
CA VAL A 99 -38.35 -32.13 -11.45
C VAL A 99 -39.19 -32.23 -10.18
N CYS A 100 -39.53 -31.11 -9.54
CA CYS A 100 -40.41 -31.09 -8.37
C CYS A 100 -41.81 -31.63 -8.71
N VAL A 101 -42.41 -31.18 -9.81
CA VAL A 101 -43.70 -31.69 -10.27
C VAL A 101 -43.63 -33.19 -10.55
N LEU A 102 -42.56 -33.67 -11.19
CA LEU A 102 -42.37 -35.11 -11.40
C LEU A 102 -42.26 -35.86 -10.06
N ALA A 103 -41.52 -35.33 -9.09
CA ALA A 103 -41.37 -35.92 -7.77
C ALA A 103 -42.71 -35.98 -7.00
N ASP A 104 -43.54 -34.94 -7.11
CA ASP A 104 -44.87 -34.89 -6.51
C ASP A 104 -45.79 -35.95 -7.15
N VAL A 105 -45.81 -36.02 -8.48
CA VAL A 105 -46.60 -37.03 -9.22
C VAL A 105 -46.17 -38.45 -8.84
N LEU A 106 -44.87 -38.72 -8.79
CA LEU A 106 -44.34 -40.03 -8.38
C LEU A 106 -44.70 -40.36 -6.92
N SER A 107 -44.69 -39.36 -6.03
CA SER A 107 -45.05 -39.53 -4.62
C SER A 107 -46.53 -39.84 -4.45
N ILE A 108 -47.41 -39.13 -5.16
CA ILE A 108 -48.87 -39.37 -5.15
C ILE A 108 -49.20 -40.75 -5.75
N ALA A 109 -48.57 -41.11 -6.87
CA ALA A 109 -48.74 -42.42 -7.50
C ALA A 109 -48.26 -43.58 -6.61
N LYS A 110 -47.20 -43.36 -5.80
CA LYS A 110 -46.70 -44.35 -4.84
C LYS A 110 -47.70 -44.61 -3.71
N GLU A 111 -48.37 -43.58 -3.20
CA GLU A 111 -49.32 -43.70 -2.09
C GLU A 111 -50.65 -44.34 -2.51
N LYS A 112 -50.99 -44.32 -3.80
CA LYS A 112 -52.23 -44.90 -4.37
C LYS A 112 -53.55 -44.35 -3.80
N ARG A 113 -53.50 -43.31 -2.96
CA ARG A 113 -54.68 -42.69 -2.33
C ARG A 113 -55.44 -41.78 -3.27
N TYR A 114 -54.71 -41.03 -4.11
CA TYR A 114 -55.30 -40.01 -4.98
C TYR A 114 -55.04 -40.25 -6.47
N MET A 115 -54.09 -41.13 -6.83
CA MET A 115 -53.80 -41.54 -8.20
C MET A 115 -53.42 -43.02 -8.21
N VAL A 116 -54.06 -43.80 -9.08
CA VAL A 116 -53.73 -45.21 -9.31
C VAL A 116 -53.29 -45.35 -10.76
N LEU A 117 -52.11 -45.92 -10.98
CA LEU A 117 -51.60 -46.21 -12.31
C LEU A 117 -52.06 -47.62 -12.71
N ASP A 118 -53.02 -47.67 -13.63
CA ASP A 118 -53.49 -48.94 -14.18
C ASP A 118 -52.50 -49.46 -15.24
N PRO A 119 -52.13 -50.75 -15.19
CA PRO A 119 -51.26 -51.34 -16.17
C PRO A 119 -52.02 -51.47 -17.51
N ILE A 120 -51.72 -50.57 -18.44
CA ILE A 120 -52.10 -50.69 -19.84
C ILE A 120 -50.99 -51.39 -20.64
N GLN A 121 -51.35 -52.11 -21.70
CA GLN A 121 -50.36 -52.55 -22.69
C GLN A 121 -49.74 -51.29 -23.30
N ALA A 122 -48.43 -51.10 -23.12
CA ALA A 122 -47.74 -49.97 -23.70
C ALA A 122 -47.85 -50.04 -25.23
N ASP A 123 -48.43 -49.01 -25.84
CA ASP A 123 -48.32 -48.82 -27.29
C ASP A 123 -46.84 -48.89 -27.67
N GLN A 124 -46.52 -49.57 -28.79
CA GLN A 124 -45.14 -49.66 -29.26
C GLN A 124 -44.61 -48.25 -29.52
N ILE A 125 -43.85 -47.72 -28.57
CA ILE A 125 -43.14 -46.46 -28.72
C ILE A 125 -42.23 -46.63 -29.94
N GLU A 126 -42.45 -45.85 -30.99
CA GLU A 126 -41.52 -45.76 -32.14
C GLU A 126 -40.17 -45.29 -31.62
N SER A 127 -39.31 -46.23 -31.23
CA SER A 127 -37.94 -45.93 -30.87
C SER A 127 -37.24 -45.54 -32.17
N ARG A 128 -36.80 -44.29 -32.29
CA ARG A 128 -35.95 -43.82 -33.39
C ARG A 128 -34.50 -43.73 -32.90
N PRO A 129 -33.82 -44.87 -32.65
CA PRO A 129 -32.48 -44.87 -32.05
C PRO A 129 -31.47 -44.10 -32.91
N MET A 130 -31.64 -44.15 -34.23
CA MET A 130 -30.81 -43.40 -35.18
C MET A 130 -30.88 -41.88 -34.97
N VAL A 131 -32.06 -41.34 -34.62
CA VAL A 131 -32.25 -39.91 -34.34
C VAL A 131 -31.57 -39.52 -33.04
N GLN A 132 -31.64 -40.37 -32.01
CA GLN A 132 -30.94 -40.12 -30.74
C GLN A 132 -29.42 -40.14 -30.90
N VAL A 133 -28.89 -41.10 -31.67
CA VAL A 133 -27.46 -41.18 -31.98
C VAL A 133 -27.00 -39.95 -32.77
N TYR A 134 -27.76 -39.54 -33.79
CA TYR A 134 -27.46 -38.34 -34.56
C TYR A 134 -27.50 -37.06 -33.71
N GLY A 135 -28.50 -36.94 -32.83
CA GLY A 135 -28.62 -35.83 -31.89
C GLY A 135 -27.42 -35.75 -30.94
N ARG A 136 -27.01 -36.88 -30.34
CA ARG A 136 -25.81 -36.95 -29.49
C ARG A 136 -24.54 -36.59 -30.26
N LYS A 137 -24.36 -37.12 -31.48
CA LYS A 137 -23.21 -36.79 -32.33
C LYS A 137 -23.13 -35.29 -32.62
N LYS A 138 -24.25 -34.66 -32.98
CA LYS A 138 -24.31 -33.21 -33.24
C LYS A 138 -24.01 -32.39 -32.00
N ALA A 139 -24.57 -32.76 -30.84
CA ALA A 139 -24.32 -32.07 -29.57
C ALA A 139 -22.86 -32.17 -29.13
N LEU A 140 -22.25 -33.37 -29.23
CA LEU A 140 -20.83 -33.58 -28.91
C LEU A 140 -19.92 -32.82 -29.88
N SER A 141 -20.24 -32.81 -31.17
CA SER A 141 -19.49 -32.04 -32.17
C SER A 141 -19.55 -30.53 -31.86
N ALA A 142 -20.72 -30.02 -31.46
CA ALA A 142 -20.89 -28.61 -31.10
C ALA A 142 -20.09 -28.26 -29.83
N ALA A 143 -20.17 -29.10 -28.79
CA ALA A 143 -19.37 -28.93 -27.58
C ALA A 143 -17.86 -28.95 -27.87
N GLY A 144 -17.41 -29.90 -28.71
CA GLY A 144 -16.02 -29.98 -29.15
C GLY A 144 -15.56 -28.73 -29.90
N ALA A 145 -16.38 -28.17 -30.79
CA ALA A 145 -16.07 -26.94 -31.50
C ALA A 145 -15.91 -25.74 -30.55
N VAL A 146 -16.77 -25.61 -29.54
CA VAL A 146 -16.66 -24.54 -28.52
C VAL A 146 -15.36 -24.66 -27.73
N LEU A 147 -14.99 -25.87 -27.33
CA LEU A 147 -13.73 -26.12 -26.61
C LEU A 147 -12.51 -25.80 -27.47
N LEU A 148 -12.51 -26.27 -28.73
CA LEU A 148 -11.42 -25.99 -29.67
C LEU A 148 -11.28 -24.49 -29.92
N HIS A 149 -12.38 -23.78 -30.10
CA HIS A 149 -12.36 -22.33 -30.26
C HIS A 149 -11.82 -21.61 -29.01
N GLY A 150 -12.15 -22.10 -27.82
CA GLY A 150 -11.56 -21.62 -26.56
C GLY A 150 -10.04 -21.83 -26.51
N VAL A 151 -9.55 -23.00 -26.92
CA VAL A 151 -8.12 -23.32 -26.98
C VAL A 151 -7.38 -22.46 -28.00
N GLU A 152 -7.96 -22.25 -29.19
CA GLU A 152 -7.38 -21.38 -30.22
C GLU A 152 -7.23 -19.94 -29.72
N ARG A 153 -8.23 -19.41 -29.02
CA ARG A 153 -8.15 -18.07 -28.41
C ARG A 153 -7.04 -17.98 -27.36
N LEU A 154 -6.85 -19.02 -26.55
CA LEU A 154 -5.77 -19.07 -25.57
C LEU A 154 -4.40 -19.12 -26.25
N ARG A 155 -4.24 -19.98 -27.26
CA ARG A 155 -2.99 -20.06 -28.05
C ARG A 155 -2.68 -18.76 -28.77
N ALA A 156 -3.68 -18.08 -29.33
CA ALA A 156 -3.50 -16.79 -29.98
C ALA A 156 -3.04 -15.73 -28.97
N SER A 157 -3.65 -15.70 -27.78
CA SER A 157 -3.21 -14.81 -26.69
C SER A 157 -1.79 -15.10 -26.22
N GLU A 158 -1.40 -16.38 -26.12
CA GLU A 158 -0.07 -16.79 -25.70
C GLU A 158 0.99 -16.49 -26.77
N THR A 159 0.69 -16.78 -28.04
CA THR A 159 1.57 -16.47 -29.17
C THR A 159 1.79 -14.97 -29.28
N MET A 160 0.74 -14.16 -29.15
CA MET A 160 0.84 -12.69 -29.19
C MET A 160 1.74 -12.14 -28.07
N ARG A 161 1.76 -12.79 -26.90
CA ARG A 161 2.69 -12.44 -25.80
C ARG A 161 4.14 -12.74 -26.17
N MET A 162 4.41 -13.95 -26.69
CA MET A 162 5.77 -14.40 -27.01
C MET A 162 6.37 -13.65 -28.21
N THR A 163 5.59 -13.35 -29.25
CA THR A 163 6.10 -12.69 -30.46
C THR A 163 6.38 -11.20 -30.25
N ARG A 164 5.67 -10.53 -29.33
CA ARG A 164 5.80 -9.08 -29.12
C ARG A 164 6.76 -8.69 -27.98
N ASN A 165 7.43 -9.65 -27.34
CA ASN A 165 8.18 -9.43 -26.10
C ASN A 165 7.39 -8.58 -25.07
N MET A 166 6.06 -8.76 -25.04
CA MET A 166 5.19 -7.94 -24.22
C MET A 166 5.47 -8.24 -22.73
N PRO A 167 5.66 -7.21 -21.89
CA PRO A 167 5.87 -7.41 -20.46
C PRO A 167 4.69 -8.19 -19.86
N ASP A 168 5.01 -9.17 -19.01
CA ASP A 168 3.98 -9.97 -18.35
C ASP A 168 3.53 -9.27 -17.06
N PHE A 169 2.25 -8.89 -17.03
CA PHE A 169 1.59 -8.35 -15.84
C PHE A 169 1.87 -9.18 -14.58
N HIS A 170 1.85 -10.51 -14.65
CA HIS A 170 2.05 -11.37 -13.49
C HIS A 170 3.52 -11.43 -13.06
N ILE A 171 4.46 -11.35 -13.99
CA ILE A 171 5.90 -11.31 -13.66
C ILE A 171 6.24 -9.99 -12.98
N ASP A 172 5.75 -8.87 -13.52
CA ASP A 172 5.95 -7.58 -12.89
C ASP A 172 5.22 -7.49 -11.54
N LEU A 173 4.03 -8.08 -11.42
CA LEU A 173 3.32 -8.16 -10.14
C LEU A 173 4.08 -9.00 -9.10
N LEU A 174 4.73 -10.09 -9.53
CA LEU A 174 5.62 -10.88 -8.67
C LEU A 174 6.84 -10.06 -8.23
N ARG A 175 7.46 -9.28 -9.13
CA ARG A 175 8.55 -8.36 -8.79
C ARG A 175 8.09 -7.30 -7.77
N LEU A 176 6.91 -6.72 -7.99
CA LEU A 176 6.33 -5.74 -7.07
C LEU A 176 6.09 -6.36 -5.68
N ARG A 177 5.61 -7.61 -5.61
CA ARG A 177 5.41 -8.35 -4.36
C ARG A 177 6.70 -8.65 -3.59
N GLN A 178 7.87 -8.66 -4.22
CA GLN A 178 9.15 -8.87 -3.53
C GLN A 178 9.47 -7.74 -2.56
N ASN A 179 9.05 -6.51 -2.90
CA ASN A 179 9.41 -5.30 -2.16
C ASN A 179 8.23 -4.73 -1.37
N TRP A 180 6.99 -4.84 -1.90
CA TRP A 180 5.79 -4.29 -1.27
C TRP A 180 4.74 -5.35 -1.00
N ARG A 181 4.01 -5.21 0.11
CA ARG A 181 2.90 -6.09 0.45
C ARG A 181 1.70 -5.74 -0.43
N LEU A 182 1.08 -6.78 -0.99
CA LEU A 182 -0.10 -6.66 -1.86
C LEU A 182 -1.27 -7.44 -1.29
N LYS A 183 -2.47 -6.88 -1.48
CA LYS A 183 -3.75 -7.48 -1.12
C LYS A 183 -4.73 -7.31 -2.28
N LYS A 184 -5.41 -8.39 -2.67
CA LYS A 184 -6.54 -8.31 -3.60
C LYS A 184 -7.78 -7.90 -2.82
N VAL A 185 -8.40 -6.79 -3.21
CA VAL A 185 -9.64 -6.28 -2.63
C VAL A 185 -10.68 -6.18 -3.76
N SER A 186 -11.65 -7.09 -3.75
CA SER A 186 -12.64 -7.24 -4.82
C SER A 186 -11.95 -7.42 -6.19
N ASN A 187 -12.13 -6.48 -7.11
CA ASN A 187 -11.56 -6.48 -8.45
C ASN A 187 -10.26 -5.64 -8.57
N THR A 188 -9.73 -5.13 -7.47
CA THR A 188 -8.55 -4.27 -7.44
C THR A 188 -7.41 -4.92 -6.66
N ILE A 189 -6.18 -4.66 -7.08
CA ILE A 189 -4.99 -5.06 -6.32
C ILE A 189 -4.46 -3.80 -5.64
N VAL A 190 -4.32 -3.88 -4.33
CA VAL A 190 -3.96 -2.77 -3.49
C VAL A 190 -2.66 -3.12 -2.77
N GLY A 191 -1.73 -2.18 -2.73
CA GLY A 191 -0.50 -2.29 -1.94
C GLY A 191 -0.45 -1.27 -0.81
N ASP A 192 0.48 -1.47 0.11
CA ASP A 192 0.71 -0.57 1.24
C ASP A 192 2.17 -0.11 1.29
N LEU A 193 2.38 1.21 1.31
CA LEU A 193 3.67 1.89 1.46
C LEU A 193 4.00 2.23 2.92
N SER A 194 3.06 2.02 3.84
CA SER A 194 3.25 2.40 5.23
C SER A 194 4.37 1.58 5.91
N TYR A 195 5.12 2.23 6.80
CA TYR A 195 6.16 1.58 7.60
C TYR A 195 5.60 0.81 8.81
N ARG A 196 4.31 0.45 8.82
CA ARG A 196 3.65 -0.20 9.97
C ARG A 196 4.32 -1.51 10.35
N THR A 197 4.76 -2.29 9.38
CA THR A 197 5.51 -3.54 9.62
C THR A 197 6.88 -3.32 10.23
N ALA A 198 7.46 -2.12 10.05
CA ALA A 198 8.71 -1.73 10.66
C ALA A 198 8.53 -1.04 12.02
N GLY A 199 7.29 -0.82 12.48
CA GLY A 199 7.00 -0.20 13.78
C GLY A 199 6.55 1.26 13.72
N SER A 200 6.25 1.79 12.53
CA SER A 200 5.62 3.10 12.41
C SER A 200 4.21 3.09 13.02
N LYS A 201 3.91 4.15 13.78
CA LYS A 201 2.59 4.41 14.36
C LYS A 201 1.86 5.55 13.64
N PHE A 202 2.36 5.97 12.48
CA PHE A 202 1.79 7.07 11.74
C PHE A 202 0.38 6.76 11.25
N SER A 203 -0.54 7.71 11.38
CA SER A 203 -1.96 7.50 11.08
C SER A 203 -2.27 7.54 9.59
N GLN A 204 -1.53 8.33 8.80
CA GLN A 204 -1.73 8.45 7.35
C GLN A 204 -1.55 7.10 6.66
N THR A 205 -2.46 6.78 5.75
CA THR A 205 -2.43 5.52 5.00
C THR A 205 -1.50 5.66 3.79
N GLY A 206 -0.72 4.60 3.52
CA GLY A 206 0.21 4.53 2.39
C GLY A 206 -0.34 3.72 1.22
N VAL A 207 -1.67 3.67 1.06
CA VAL A 207 -2.32 2.71 0.18
C VAL A 207 -2.21 3.14 -1.29
N PHE A 208 -1.80 2.23 -2.17
CA PHE A 208 -1.73 2.45 -3.62
C PHE A 208 -2.46 1.35 -4.39
N GLU A 209 -2.88 1.65 -5.62
CA GLU A 209 -3.60 0.72 -6.49
C GLU A 209 -2.71 0.24 -7.64
N VAL A 210 -2.83 -1.04 -7.98
CA VAL A 210 -2.16 -1.68 -9.12
C VAL A 210 -3.21 -2.13 -10.12
N THR A 211 -3.09 -1.61 -11.35
CA THR A 211 -3.94 -1.97 -12.49
C THR A 211 -3.08 -2.43 -13.65
N LYS A 212 -3.67 -3.20 -14.58
CA LYS A 212 -2.98 -3.57 -15.82
C LYS A 212 -2.90 -2.34 -16.73
N ALA A 213 -1.71 -2.01 -17.21
CA ALA A 213 -1.54 -0.93 -18.17
C ALA A 213 -2.27 -1.27 -19.49
N PRO A 214 -2.95 -0.31 -20.12
CA PRO A 214 -3.58 -0.53 -21.42
C PRO A 214 -2.50 -0.81 -22.48
N GLU A 215 -2.78 -1.75 -23.37
CA GLU A 215 -1.84 -2.21 -24.40
C GLU A 215 -1.26 -1.05 -25.24
N GLU A 216 -2.08 -0.04 -25.53
CA GLU A 216 -1.68 1.17 -26.28
C GLU A 216 -0.54 1.92 -25.59
N GLN A 217 -0.59 2.07 -24.26
CA GLN A 217 0.46 2.73 -23.48
C GLN A 217 1.74 1.88 -23.45
N ILE A 218 1.60 0.55 -23.40
CA ILE A 218 2.76 -0.35 -23.41
C ILE A 218 3.47 -0.31 -24.77
N VAL A 219 2.72 -0.34 -25.87
CA VAL A 219 3.25 -0.24 -27.24
C VAL A 219 3.92 1.12 -27.47
N GLN A 220 3.30 2.21 -27.00
CA GLN A 220 3.89 3.54 -27.07
C GLN A 220 5.20 3.64 -26.29
N ALA A 221 5.24 3.10 -25.06
CA ALA A 221 6.44 3.05 -24.24
C ALA A 221 7.56 2.19 -24.88
N MET A 222 7.21 1.07 -25.52
CA MET A 222 8.14 0.24 -26.30
C MET A 222 8.74 0.98 -27.49
N SER A 223 7.95 1.84 -28.16
CA SER A 223 8.42 2.62 -29.32
C SER A 223 9.31 3.81 -28.94
N MET A 224 9.18 4.34 -27.72
CA MET A 224 9.91 5.52 -27.25
C MET A 224 11.22 5.16 -26.52
N ASN A 225 11.31 3.99 -25.89
CA ASN A 225 12.49 3.57 -25.12
C ASN A 225 13.46 2.70 -25.94
N ALA A 226 14.38 3.33 -26.68
CA ALA A 226 15.53 2.63 -27.29
C ALA A 226 16.71 2.41 -26.30
N SER A 227 16.75 3.15 -25.19
CA SER A 227 17.85 3.12 -24.21
C SER A 227 17.41 3.26 -22.74
N GLY A 228 16.10 3.19 -22.46
CA GLY A 228 15.51 3.32 -21.12
C GLY A 228 15.13 1.98 -20.48
N PRO A 229 14.71 1.96 -19.20
CA PRO A 229 14.22 0.76 -18.55
C PRO A 229 13.04 0.14 -19.32
N ALA A 230 12.96 -1.19 -19.31
CA ALA A 230 11.95 -1.92 -20.04
C ALA A 230 10.53 -1.45 -19.66
N PRO A 231 9.61 -1.32 -20.64
CA PRO A 231 8.24 -0.93 -20.38
C PRO A 231 7.57 -1.96 -19.47
N SER A 232 6.80 -1.49 -18.50
CA SER A 232 6.11 -2.36 -17.52
C SER A 232 4.65 -2.57 -17.88
N ALA A 233 4.14 -3.77 -17.64
CA ALA A 233 2.71 -4.07 -17.80
C ALA A 233 1.83 -3.57 -16.64
N LEU A 234 2.46 -3.00 -15.61
CA LEU A 234 1.80 -2.46 -14.42
C LEU A 234 1.59 -0.96 -14.55
N ARG A 235 0.40 -0.53 -14.15
CA ARG A 235 0.08 0.87 -13.87
C ARG A 235 -0.18 1.00 -12.38
N VAL A 236 0.62 1.84 -11.72
CA VAL A 236 0.52 2.13 -10.29
C VAL A 236 -0.06 3.50 -10.07
N THR A 237 -1.16 3.55 -9.30
CA THR A 237 -1.86 4.78 -8.93
C THR A 237 -1.60 5.08 -7.46
N VAL A 238 -0.92 6.19 -7.20
CA VAL A 238 -0.57 6.67 -5.86
C VAL A 238 -1.47 7.86 -5.51
N PRO A 239 -1.99 7.96 -4.27
CA PRO A 239 -2.76 9.11 -3.82
C PRO A 239 -2.04 10.45 -4.06
N PRO A 240 -2.76 11.53 -4.40
CA PRO A 240 -2.15 12.81 -4.77
C PRO A 240 -1.29 13.41 -3.64
N GLU A 241 -1.62 13.12 -2.40
CA GLU A 241 -0.85 13.56 -1.22
C GLU A 241 0.54 12.94 -1.12
N LEU A 242 0.77 11.80 -1.76
CA LEU A 242 2.03 11.06 -1.74
C LEU A 242 2.78 11.18 -3.08
N GLN A 243 2.26 11.97 -4.03
CA GLN A 243 2.92 12.21 -5.31
C GLN A 243 4.03 13.25 -5.15
N GLY A 244 5.07 13.14 -5.98
CA GLY A 244 6.20 14.06 -5.98
C GLY A 244 7.35 13.58 -5.08
N VAL A 245 8.17 14.53 -4.65
CA VAL A 245 9.36 14.27 -3.84
C VAL A 245 9.27 15.11 -2.56
N ALA A 246 9.60 14.52 -1.42
CA ALA A 246 9.74 15.24 -0.16
C ALA A 246 11.13 14.99 0.45
N PHE A 247 11.60 15.97 1.22
CA PHE A 247 12.81 15.85 2.02
C PHE A 247 12.72 16.80 3.23
N ILE A 248 13.57 16.56 4.23
CA ILE A 248 13.69 17.40 5.41
C ILE A 248 14.90 18.31 5.25
N SER A 249 14.67 19.62 5.30
CA SER A 249 15.74 20.61 5.36
C SER A 249 16.04 20.93 6.82
N VAL A 250 17.31 20.88 7.20
CA VAL A 250 17.80 21.29 8.53
C VAL A 250 18.81 22.41 8.33
N LEU A 251 18.62 23.51 9.06
CA LEU A 251 19.45 24.72 9.01
C LEU A 251 19.71 25.19 10.45
N CYS A 252 20.89 25.73 10.72
CA CYS A 252 21.18 26.37 12.01
C CYS A 252 21.56 27.83 11.77
N GLN A 253 20.75 28.77 12.25
CA GLN A 253 20.93 30.20 12.02
C GLN A 253 21.28 30.94 13.32
N LYS A 254 22.11 31.98 13.22
CA LYS A 254 22.39 32.89 14.33
C LYS A 254 21.32 33.99 14.37
N GLU A 255 20.77 34.28 15.54
CA GLU A 255 19.61 35.18 15.78
C GLU A 255 19.79 36.62 15.23
N GLN A 256 21.00 37.02 14.88
CA GLN A 256 21.31 38.36 14.35
C GLN A 256 21.13 38.49 12.83
N GLU A 257 20.86 37.40 12.11
CA GLU A 257 20.39 37.44 10.73
C GLU A 257 18.86 37.45 10.71
N ASP A 258 18.27 38.42 10.00
CA ASP A 258 16.86 38.77 10.05
C ASP A 258 15.89 37.56 10.08
N VAL A 259 15.12 37.50 11.17
CA VAL A 259 13.94 36.65 11.44
C VAL A 259 12.90 36.69 10.29
N VAL A 260 13.00 37.67 9.40
CA VAL A 260 12.05 37.93 8.30
C VAL A 260 12.37 37.13 7.03
N THR A 261 13.52 36.47 6.92
CA THR A 261 13.95 35.82 5.66
C THR A 261 13.90 34.29 5.66
N ALA A 262 13.47 33.65 6.75
CA ALA A 262 13.36 32.18 6.85
C ALA A 262 12.13 31.61 6.12
N THR A 263 11.62 32.27 5.08
CA THR A 263 10.92 31.51 4.03
C THR A 263 11.96 30.65 3.35
N ILE A 264 12.06 29.38 3.76
CA ILE A 264 12.71 28.32 2.99
C ILE A 264 11.98 28.31 1.65
N SER A 265 12.47 29.09 0.69
CA SER A 265 12.00 29.07 -0.67
C SER A 265 12.19 27.64 -1.14
N SER A 266 11.08 26.91 -1.27
CA SER A 266 11.07 25.51 -1.68
C SER A 266 11.68 25.30 -3.07
N SER A 267 11.97 26.40 -3.77
CA SER A 267 12.67 26.54 -5.04
C SER A 267 14.20 26.60 -4.96
N ALA A 268 14.82 26.81 -3.79
CA ALA A 268 16.27 26.98 -3.64
C ALA A 268 17.02 25.71 -3.18
N LEU A 269 16.30 24.66 -2.76
CA LEU A 269 16.87 23.39 -2.32
C LEU A 269 16.79 22.40 -3.49
N ASN A 270 17.89 22.30 -4.24
CA ASN A 270 18.03 21.30 -5.30
C ASN A 270 18.04 19.90 -4.69
N CYS A 271 17.03 19.08 -5.03
CA CYS A 271 17.02 17.66 -4.69
C CYS A 271 18.27 16.96 -5.28
N PRO A 272 19.04 16.18 -4.51
CA PRO A 272 20.05 15.28 -5.06
C PRO A 272 19.31 14.07 -5.65
N GLY A 273 18.86 14.21 -6.89
CA GLY A 273 18.09 13.19 -7.59
C GLY A 273 17.17 13.82 -8.62
N THR A 274 17.73 14.22 -9.75
CA THR A 274 16.95 14.57 -10.94
C THR A 274 16.14 13.35 -11.37
N LEU A 275 14.84 13.34 -11.09
CA LEU A 275 13.92 12.50 -11.84
C LEU A 275 14.01 12.93 -13.32
N PRO A 276 14.10 11.99 -14.27
CA PRO A 276 14.13 12.33 -15.70
C PRO A 276 12.87 13.12 -16.10
N GLY A 277 13.06 13.92 -17.16
CA GLY A 277 12.19 15.03 -17.56
C GLY A 277 10.72 14.71 -17.84
N ASP A 278 9.99 15.81 -18.04
CA ASP A 278 8.56 15.87 -18.37
C ASP A 278 8.12 14.80 -19.38
N GLY A 279 7.08 14.03 -19.04
CA GLY A 279 6.42 13.10 -19.96
C GLY A 279 6.93 11.65 -19.94
N ALA A 280 7.99 11.30 -19.21
CA ALA A 280 8.37 9.91 -19.01
C ALA A 280 7.62 9.34 -17.78
N ASP A 281 6.68 8.42 -18.01
CA ASP A 281 6.12 7.61 -16.92
C ASP A 281 7.28 6.90 -16.21
N LEU A 282 7.55 7.34 -14.97
CA LEU A 282 8.57 6.73 -14.12
C LEU A 282 8.23 5.26 -13.95
N HIS A 283 9.26 4.41 -13.97
CA HIS A 283 9.09 3.01 -13.65
C HIS A 283 8.40 2.89 -12.29
N TRP A 284 7.39 2.02 -12.20
CA TRP A 284 6.51 1.92 -11.03
C TRP A 284 7.28 1.79 -9.72
N GLN A 285 8.47 1.16 -9.74
CA GLN A 285 9.34 1.02 -8.58
C GLN A 285 9.80 2.39 -8.03
N GLN A 286 10.35 3.25 -8.90
CA GLN A 286 10.84 4.58 -8.51
C GLN A 286 9.69 5.46 -8.00
N LYS A 287 8.52 5.33 -8.63
CA LYS A 287 7.31 6.05 -8.20
C LYS A 287 6.88 5.64 -6.79
N LEU A 288 6.92 4.35 -6.47
CA LEU A 288 6.60 3.84 -5.14
C LEU A 288 7.66 4.22 -4.10
N GLU A 289 8.95 4.13 -4.44
CA GLU A 289 10.05 4.56 -3.55
C GLU A 289 9.95 6.05 -3.20
N ALA A 290 9.66 6.91 -4.17
CA ALA A 290 9.44 8.33 -3.94
C ALA A 290 8.23 8.59 -3.02
N ALA A 291 7.10 7.93 -3.29
CA ALA A 291 5.90 8.04 -2.46
C ALA A 291 6.11 7.53 -1.03
N GLN A 292 6.91 6.47 -0.87
CA GLN A 292 7.29 5.93 0.42
C GLN A 292 8.15 6.93 1.20
N ASN A 293 9.10 7.59 0.53
CA ASN A 293 9.92 8.65 1.12
C ASN A 293 9.06 9.86 1.54
N VAL A 294 8.04 10.23 0.75
CA VAL A 294 7.09 11.29 1.15
C VAL A 294 6.40 10.94 2.48
N LEU A 295 5.95 9.68 2.62
CA LEU A 295 5.32 9.22 3.85
C LEU A 295 6.29 9.22 5.04
N PHE A 296 7.55 8.84 4.82
CA PHE A 296 8.61 8.89 5.83
C PHE A 296 8.87 10.31 6.33
N CYS A 297 9.07 11.27 5.42
CA CYS A 297 9.32 12.67 5.78
C CYS A 297 8.11 13.31 6.49
N LYS A 298 6.88 12.98 6.07
CA LYS A 298 5.66 13.42 6.75
C LYS A 298 5.55 12.87 8.18
N GLU A 299 5.87 11.59 8.39
CA GLU A 299 5.89 11.00 9.72
C GLU A 299 6.92 11.69 10.62
N LEU A 300 8.15 11.88 10.12
CA LEU A 300 9.23 12.54 10.84
C LEU A 300 8.82 13.96 11.26
N PHE A 301 8.33 14.75 10.32
CA PHE A 301 7.92 16.13 10.59
C PHE A 301 6.72 16.20 11.53
N ALA A 302 5.69 15.36 11.34
CA ALA A 302 4.52 15.34 12.21
C ALA A 302 4.88 14.96 13.64
N ARG A 303 5.82 14.03 13.81
CA ARG A 303 6.31 13.64 15.14
C ARG A 303 7.10 14.77 15.80
N LEU A 304 8.03 15.39 15.08
CA LEU A 304 8.78 16.55 15.57
C LEU A 304 7.87 17.71 15.95
N ALA A 305 6.86 18.00 15.13
CA ALA A 305 5.89 19.07 15.39
C ALA A 305 5.05 18.78 16.64
N ALA A 306 4.61 17.53 16.83
CA ALA A 306 3.87 17.15 18.03
C ALA A 306 4.75 17.24 19.30
N GLU A 307 6.01 16.83 19.20
CA GLU A 307 6.98 16.94 20.30
C GLU A 307 7.31 18.41 20.62
N ALA A 308 7.49 19.26 19.61
CA ALA A 308 7.76 20.69 19.78
C ALA A 308 6.68 21.42 20.61
N VAL A 309 5.42 21.03 20.46
CA VAL A 309 4.28 21.61 21.19
C VAL A 309 4.19 21.06 22.62
N GLN A 310 4.63 19.82 22.86
CA GLN A 310 4.51 19.14 24.15
C GLN A 310 5.69 19.39 25.09
N LEU A 311 6.85 19.73 24.54
CA LEU A 311 8.07 19.95 25.31
C LEU A 311 8.02 21.26 26.09
N ASP A 312 8.29 21.17 27.39
CA ASP A 312 8.43 22.32 28.28
C ASP A 312 9.88 22.81 28.26
N ALA A 313 10.17 23.74 27.35
CA ALA A 313 11.50 24.33 27.18
C ALA A 313 11.51 25.78 27.71
N SER A 314 12.64 26.20 28.28
CA SER A 314 12.85 27.58 28.77
C SER A 314 12.54 28.64 27.71
N ILE A 315 12.85 28.32 26.44
CA ILE A 315 12.38 29.07 25.27
C ILE A 315 11.48 28.12 24.48
N PRO A 316 10.18 28.44 24.31
CA PRO A 316 9.25 27.55 23.64
C PRO A 316 9.62 27.36 22.18
N HIS A 317 9.51 26.12 21.69
CA HIS A 317 9.67 25.80 20.29
C HIS A 317 8.48 26.34 19.49
N MET A 318 8.72 26.80 18.27
CA MET A 318 7.68 27.33 17.40
C MET A 318 7.46 26.41 16.20
N VAL A 319 6.19 26.16 15.86
CA VAL A 319 5.81 25.40 14.67
C VAL A 319 4.97 26.31 13.78
N VAL A 320 5.47 26.63 12.58
CA VAL A 320 4.80 27.51 11.62
C VAL A 320 4.73 26.79 10.27
N GLY A 321 3.53 26.29 9.94
CA GLY A 321 3.30 25.56 8.68
C GLY A 321 4.21 24.33 8.55
N ASN A 322 5.07 24.34 7.53
CA ASN A 322 6.03 23.27 7.25
C ASN A 322 7.39 23.51 7.90
N GLN A 323 7.49 24.34 8.94
CA GLN A 323 8.75 24.65 9.60
C GLN A 323 8.62 24.56 11.13
N ILE A 324 9.70 24.10 11.77
CA ILE A 324 9.86 24.01 13.21
C ILE A 324 11.12 24.78 13.59
N MET A 325 11.00 25.68 14.57
CA MET A 325 12.08 26.48 15.10
C MET A 325 12.33 26.11 16.56
N ALA A 326 13.57 25.73 16.88
CA ALA A 326 13.98 25.40 18.24
C ALA A 326 15.28 26.12 18.61
N THR A 327 15.34 26.69 19.80
CA THR A 327 16.57 27.34 20.28
C THR A 327 17.57 26.29 20.77
N VAL A 328 18.77 26.28 20.19
CA VAL A 328 19.84 25.33 20.53
C VAL A 328 20.73 25.92 21.61
N LEU A 329 21.21 27.14 21.39
CA LEU A 329 22.05 27.93 22.30
C LEU A 329 21.54 29.38 22.26
N PRO A 330 21.85 30.22 23.26
CA PRO A 330 21.54 31.64 23.20
C PRO A 330 22.09 32.27 21.91
N GLY A 331 21.23 32.85 21.08
CA GLY A 331 21.61 33.41 19.78
C GLY A 331 21.74 32.41 18.62
N ILE A 332 21.41 31.12 18.79
CA ILE A 332 21.44 30.10 17.73
C ILE A 332 20.11 29.32 17.70
N GLN A 333 19.45 29.33 16.54
CA GLN A 333 18.20 28.65 16.29
C GLN A 333 18.40 27.51 15.28
N LEU A 334 17.77 26.37 15.56
CA LEU A 334 17.63 25.22 14.67
C LEU A 334 16.30 25.35 13.92
N LEU A 335 16.38 25.35 12.59
CA LEU A 335 15.24 25.37 11.68
C LEU A 335 15.11 24.00 11.02
N ILE A 336 13.96 23.36 11.16
CA ILE A 336 13.63 22.09 10.50
C ILE A 336 12.43 22.32 9.60
N GLY A 337 12.61 22.17 8.29
CA GLY A 337 11.58 22.39 7.27
C GLY A 337 11.20 21.12 6.50
N LEU A 338 9.92 20.86 6.32
CA LEU A 338 9.41 19.86 5.38
C LEU A 338 9.23 20.49 4.00
N CYS A 339 10.08 20.08 3.05
CA CYS A 339 9.94 20.50 1.65
C CYS A 339 9.20 19.40 0.88
N HIS A 340 8.08 19.75 0.26
CA HIS A 340 7.31 18.84 -0.59
C HIS A 340 7.07 19.49 -1.95
N ASN A 341 7.70 18.93 -2.99
CA ASN A 341 7.54 19.43 -4.34
C ASN A 341 6.57 18.51 -5.10
N ASN A 342 5.30 18.94 -5.15
CA ASN A 342 4.30 18.33 -6.01
C ASN A 342 4.22 19.15 -7.31
N ARG A 343 4.74 18.58 -8.40
CA ARG A 343 4.89 19.25 -9.70
C ARG A 343 3.56 19.76 -10.30
N LEU A 344 2.40 19.31 -9.78
CA LEU A 344 1.06 19.81 -10.13
C LEU A 344 0.79 21.25 -9.65
N ASN A 345 1.40 21.70 -8.55
CA ASN A 345 1.07 23.01 -7.95
C ASN A 345 1.92 24.18 -8.46
N ASN A 346 2.99 23.92 -9.22
CA ASN A 346 3.87 24.99 -9.72
C ASN A 346 3.38 25.69 -11.00
N SER A 347 2.27 25.25 -11.61
CA SER A 347 1.66 25.95 -12.76
C SER A 347 0.63 27.02 -12.37
N ALA A 348 0.28 27.17 -11.08
CA ALA A 348 -0.76 28.12 -10.65
C ALA A 348 -0.24 29.48 -10.17
N ASN A 349 1.07 29.62 -9.88
CA ASN A 349 1.69 30.90 -9.53
C ASN A 349 2.76 31.29 -10.56
N GLY A 350 2.31 31.48 -11.80
CA GLY A 350 3.12 32.06 -12.86
C GLY A 350 3.07 33.59 -12.84
N GLU A 351 3.60 34.22 -11.78
CA GLU A 351 4.03 35.62 -11.89
C GLU A 351 5.53 35.67 -12.12
N ASN A 352 5.88 36.20 -13.29
CA ASN A 352 7.23 36.49 -13.75
C ASN A 352 8.04 37.24 -12.69
N VAL A 353 8.94 36.54 -12.00
CA VAL A 353 10.11 37.18 -11.38
C VAL A 353 11.34 36.65 -12.08
N LYS A 354 11.94 37.52 -12.89
CA LYS A 354 13.21 37.31 -13.58
C LYS A 354 14.26 36.87 -12.56
N SER A 355 14.88 35.73 -12.82
CA SER A 355 16.06 35.25 -12.13
C SER A 355 17.25 36.16 -12.45
N GLU A 356 17.39 37.26 -11.71
CA GLU A 356 18.65 37.99 -11.64
C GLU A 356 19.57 37.28 -10.65
N SER A 357 20.71 36.84 -11.17
CA SER A 357 21.95 36.42 -10.50
C SER A 357 21.99 36.53 -8.97
N ALA A 358 21.53 35.49 -8.28
CA ALA A 358 21.90 35.24 -6.89
C ALA A 358 23.20 34.43 -6.87
N SER A 359 24.27 35.11 -6.49
CA SER A 359 25.59 34.57 -6.21
C SER A 359 25.55 33.41 -5.20
N ASN A 360 26.01 32.22 -5.61
CA ASN A 360 26.91 31.31 -4.88
C ASN A 360 26.86 31.21 -3.32
N SER A 361 25.72 31.38 -2.65
CA SER A 361 25.55 30.89 -1.27
C SER A 361 25.27 29.39 -1.36
N LYS A 362 26.30 28.56 -1.10
CA LYS A 362 26.11 27.12 -0.87
C LYS A 362 24.92 26.98 0.09
N SER A 363 23.91 26.22 -0.30
CA SER A 363 22.75 25.94 0.54
C SER A 363 23.24 25.49 1.92
N ASP A 364 22.97 26.27 2.96
CA ASP A 364 23.41 26.04 4.35
C ASP A 364 22.77 24.80 5.02
N HIS A 365 22.24 23.88 4.21
CA HIS A 365 21.60 22.68 4.64
C HIS A 365 22.59 21.73 5.31
N ASP A 366 22.32 21.39 6.56
CA ASP A 366 23.14 20.45 7.32
C ASP A 366 22.70 19.00 7.08
N HIS A 367 23.36 18.35 6.12
CA HIS A 367 23.14 16.94 5.79
C HIS A 367 23.46 15.98 6.94
N VAL A 368 24.31 16.37 7.90
CA VAL A 368 24.66 15.49 9.03
C VAL A 368 23.48 15.41 9.99
N LEU A 369 22.87 16.57 10.30
CA LEU A 369 21.69 16.62 11.17
C LEU A 369 20.46 16.00 10.47
N GLU A 370 20.28 16.22 9.17
CA GLU A 370 19.26 15.53 8.38
C GLU A 370 19.40 13.99 8.49
N HIS A 371 20.61 13.49 8.24
CA HIS A 371 20.88 12.06 8.32
C HIS A 371 20.63 11.53 9.73
N SER A 372 21.01 12.28 10.76
CA SER A 372 20.74 11.92 12.14
C SER A 372 19.25 11.82 12.44
N LEU A 373 18.43 12.79 12.02
CA LEU A 373 16.97 12.73 12.16
C LEU A 373 16.38 11.46 11.51
N HIS A 374 16.86 11.09 10.33
CA HIS A 374 16.46 9.87 9.67
C HIS A 374 16.85 8.61 10.47
N GLN A 375 18.04 8.59 11.07
CA GLN A 375 18.47 7.49 11.94
C GLN A 375 17.63 7.40 13.22
N LEU A 376 17.32 8.54 13.85
CA LEU A 376 16.50 8.61 15.06
C LEU A 376 15.11 8.04 14.82
N LEU A 377 14.44 8.40 13.72
CA LEU A 377 13.13 7.83 13.41
C LEU A 377 13.20 6.31 13.16
N ARG A 378 14.25 5.83 12.49
CA ARG A 378 14.47 4.38 12.30
C ARG A 378 14.71 3.67 13.62
N ALA A 379 15.44 4.28 14.55
CA ALA A 379 15.64 3.74 15.90
C ALA A 379 14.31 3.62 16.66
N VAL A 380 13.43 4.62 16.54
CA VAL A 380 12.07 4.58 17.10
C VAL A 380 11.24 3.45 16.49
N HIS A 381 11.28 3.29 15.16
CA HIS A 381 10.61 2.17 14.46
C HIS A 381 11.12 0.82 14.97
N HIS A 382 12.45 0.66 15.06
CA HIS A 382 13.07 -0.55 15.57
C HIS A 382 12.66 -0.85 17.03
N ALA A 383 12.64 0.16 17.90
CA ALA A 383 12.22 0.02 19.29
C ALA A 383 10.73 -0.36 19.44
N ASN A 384 9.87 0.11 18.51
CA ASN A 384 8.45 -0.25 18.50
C ASN A 384 8.18 -1.69 18.05
N THR A 385 9.12 -2.34 17.35
CA THR A 385 8.98 -3.73 16.87
C THR A 385 9.72 -4.72 17.76
N HIS A 386 10.92 -4.35 18.23
CA HIS A 386 11.83 -5.22 18.97
C HIS A 386 11.72 -4.93 20.46
N HIS A 387 10.61 -5.40 21.05
CA HIS A 387 10.45 -5.43 22.49
C HIS A 387 11.39 -6.50 23.06
N PRO A 388 12.19 -6.21 24.11
CA PRO A 388 13.01 -7.25 24.75
C PRO A 388 12.10 -8.34 25.34
N PHE A 389 12.24 -9.56 24.83
CA PHE A 389 11.47 -10.77 25.18
C PHE A 389 11.91 -11.37 26.55
N PRO A 390 11.14 -12.32 27.18
CA PRO A 390 10.18 -13.22 26.55
C PRO A 390 8.71 -13.06 26.95
N HIS A 391 7.83 -13.15 25.95
CA HIS A 391 6.41 -13.36 26.12
C HIS A 391 6.11 -14.81 25.69
N PRO A 392 5.46 -15.63 26.54
CA PRO A 392 4.85 -16.88 26.07
C PRO A 392 3.67 -16.55 25.14
N ALA A 393 3.52 -17.31 24.05
CA ALA A 393 2.49 -17.11 23.02
C ALA A 393 1.03 -17.20 23.54
N THR A 394 0.83 -17.58 24.79
CA THR A 394 -0.47 -17.85 25.43
C THR A 394 -0.78 -16.98 26.65
N GLY A 395 0.04 -15.97 26.98
CA GLY A 395 -0.19 -15.12 28.15
C GLY A 395 -1.16 -13.96 27.88
N PRO A 396 -2.14 -13.66 28.77
CA PRO A 396 -2.91 -12.43 28.68
C PRO A 396 -1.94 -11.25 28.87
N LEU A 397 -1.98 -10.27 27.94
CA LEU A 397 -1.25 -8.98 27.94
C LEU A 397 -0.17 -8.88 29.03
N GLY A 398 1.07 -9.17 28.65
CA GLY A 398 2.23 -9.19 29.54
C GLY A 398 2.44 -7.89 30.34
N PRO A 399 3.36 -7.92 31.32
CA PRO A 399 3.65 -6.76 32.17
C PRO A 399 4.03 -5.53 31.32
N SER A 400 3.39 -4.38 31.57
CA SER A 400 3.71 -3.10 30.89
C SER A 400 5.21 -2.77 30.96
N LYS A 401 5.75 -1.97 30.03
CA LYS A 401 7.15 -1.50 30.00
C LYS A 401 7.66 -0.99 31.37
N ARG A 402 6.79 -0.36 32.16
CA ARG A 402 7.11 0.09 33.54
C ARG A 402 7.33 -1.06 34.52
N ARG A 403 6.59 -2.16 34.35
CA ARG A 403 6.69 -3.36 35.19
C ARG A 403 7.86 -4.27 34.77
N SER A 404 8.31 -4.22 33.52
CA SER A 404 9.56 -4.88 33.10
C SER A 404 10.82 -4.15 33.60
N LEU A 405 10.79 -2.82 33.68
CA LEU A 405 11.90 -2.01 34.20
C LEU A 405 12.16 -2.20 35.70
N ALA A 406 11.16 -2.61 36.47
CA ALA A 406 11.31 -2.87 37.91
C ALA A 406 12.30 -3.99 38.24
N GLY A 407 12.49 -4.93 37.30
CA GLY A 407 13.50 -6.00 37.39
C GLY A 407 13.50 -6.77 38.71
N PRO A 408 14.52 -7.62 38.95
CA PRO A 408 14.76 -8.25 40.24
C PRO A 408 15.39 -7.29 41.27
N MET A 409 15.78 -6.08 40.85
CA MET A 409 16.47 -5.08 41.69
C MET A 409 15.51 -4.18 42.49
N ALA A 410 14.19 -4.31 42.29
CA ALA A 410 13.17 -3.55 43.02
C ALA A 410 13.41 -2.02 42.98
N ALA A 411 13.63 -1.49 41.78
CA ALA A 411 13.82 -0.05 41.56
C ALA A 411 12.67 0.75 42.20
N ASP A 412 13.00 1.81 42.93
CA ASP A 412 12.01 2.66 43.60
C ASP A 412 11.13 3.39 42.57
N ARG A 413 9.94 3.82 42.99
CA ARG A 413 8.99 4.56 42.14
C ARG A 413 9.64 5.76 41.45
N TYR A 414 10.54 6.47 42.14
CA TYR A 414 11.27 7.61 41.57
C TYR A 414 12.24 7.18 40.47
N GLU A 415 13.00 6.11 40.70
CA GLU A 415 13.96 5.56 39.74
C GLU A 415 13.23 5.01 38.51
N LEU A 416 12.10 4.33 38.71
CA LEU A 416 11.22 3.89 37.62
C LEU A 416 10.61 5.04 36.82
N LEU A 417 10.25 6.13 37.47
CA LEU A 417 9.77 7.33 36.79
C LEU A 417 10.87 7.95 35.94
N ASP A 418 12.11 8.02 36.45
CA ASP A 418 13.25 8.58 35.74
C ASP A 418 13.70 7.67 34.58
N MET A 419 13.77 6.36 34.80
CA MET A 419 14.01 5.35 33.75
C MET A 419 12.91 5.31 32.69
N SER A 420 11.70 5.79 33.02
CA SER A 420 10.58 5.89 32.08
C SER A 420 10.53 7.20 31.30
N LYS A 421 11.40 8.17 31.62
CA LYS A 421 11.56 9.39 30.81
C LYS A 421 12.31 9.02 29.54
N GLU A 422 11.55 8.79 28.48
CA GLU A 422 12.10 8.66 27.14
C GLU A 422 12.37 10.07 26.60
N GLN A 423 13.62 10.34 26.22
CA GLN A 423 13.96 11.57 25.51
C GLN A 423 13.24 11.57 24.17
N SER A 424 12.55 12.67 23.88
CA SER A 424 11.89 12.90 22.59
C SER A 424 12.90 13.00 21.45
N LEU A 425 12.45 12.81 20.21
CA LEU A 425 13.30 12.92 19.02
C LEU A 425 13.80 14.35 18.85
N LEU A 426 12.95 15.35 19.14
CA LEU A 426 13.34 16.76 19.11
C LEU A 426 14.40 17.11 20.17
N GLU A 427 14.30 16.61 21.40
CA GLU A 427 15.34 16.82 22.41
C GLU A 427 16.68 16.21 21.98
N GLN A 428 16.66 15.00 21.43
CA GLN A 428 17.86 14.32 20.98
C GLN A 428 18.58 15.09 19.86
N ILE A 429 17.84 15.62 18.88
CA ILE A 429 18.46 16.42 17.81
C ILE A 429 18.97 17.77 18.32
N ILE A 430 18.28 18.41 19.28
CA ILE A 430 18.77 19.65 19.91
C ILE A 430 20.07 19.38 20.66
N GLN A 431 20.16 18.30 21.44
CA GLN A 431 21.38 17.92 22.15
C GLN A 431 22.53 17.60 21.19
N GLN A 432 22.26 16.91 20.08
CA GLN A 432 23.26 16.65 19.05
C GLN A 432 23.75 17.94 18.38
N ALA A 433 22.85 18.87 18.07
CA ALA A 433 23.20 20.19 17.53
C ALA A 433 24.03 21.00 18.54
N GLN A 434 23.62 21.03 19.82
CA GLN A 434 24.38 21.67 20.89
C GLN A 434 25.80 21.09 20.99
N HIS A 435 25.93 19.77 21.01
CA HIS A 435 27.22 19.09 21.07
C HIS A 435 28.10 19.43 19.86
N PHE A 436 27.53 19.46 18.66
CA PHE A 436 28.24 19.87 17.44
C PHE A 436 28.79 21.30 17.55
N PHE A 437 27.97 22.27 17.97
CA PHE A 437 28.41 23.65 18.15
C PHE A 437 29.43 23.83 19.26
N MET A 438 29.25 23.15 20.40
CA MET A 438 30.19 23.19 21.51
C MET A 438 31.56 22.63 21.11
N ARG A 439 31.59 21.54 20.34
CA ARG A 439 32.82 20.97 19.79
C ARG A 439 33.54 21.92 18.83
N ARG A 440 32.80 22.56 17.93
CA ARG A 440 33.39 23.57 17.03
C ARG A 440 33.95 24.77 17.78
N ARG A 441 33.24 25.23 18.81
CA ARG A 441 33.68 26.35 19.64
C ARG A 441 34.91 25.99 20.47
N SER A 442 34.97 24.78 21.03
CA SER A 442 36.15 24.33 21.77
C SER A 442 37.36 24.16 20.85
N GLU A 443 37.19 23.62 19.65
CA GLU A 443 38.23 23.56 18.61
C GLU A 443 38.78 24.95 18.30
N TYR A 444 37.90 25.93 18.04
CA TYR A 444 38.32 27.31 17.78
C TYR A 444 39.09 27.95 18.95
N VAL A 445 38.63 27.73 20.18
CA VAL A 445 39.31 28.24 21.39
C VAL A 445 40.68 27.57 21.55
N LEU A 446 40.77 26.26 21.34
CA LEU A 446 42.04 25.52 21.39
C LEU A 446 43.02 26.01 20.32
N ASP A 447 42.57 26.25 19.09
CA ASP A 447 43.39 26.81 18.02
C ASP A 447 43.88 28.22 18.33
N THR A 448 43.04 29.03 18.99
CA THR A 448 43.40 30.40 19.41
C THR A 448 44.45 30.35 20.51
N ILE A 449 44.23 29.52 21.54
CA ILE A 449 45.19 29.31 22.62
C ILE A 449 46.50 28.73 22.07
N ALA A 450 46.46 27.79 21.11
CA ALA A 450 47.65 27.24 20.47
C ALA A 450 48.46 28.29 19.72
N LYS A 451 47.79 29.26 19.08
CA LYS A 451 48.45 30.41 18.43
C LYS A 451 49.07 31.36 19.45
N GLU A 452 48.38 31.61 20.57
CA GLU A 452 48.88 32.47 21.65
C GLU A 452 50.03 31.82 22.45
N LEU A 453 50.02 30.50 22.61
CA LEU A 453 51.05 29.70 23.29
C LEU A 453 52.26 29.37 22.41
N SER A 454 52.39 29.96 21.22
CA SER A 454 53.60 29.89 20.40
C SER A 454 54.75 30.69 21.04
N MET A 455 55.15 30.30 22.26
CA MET A 455 56.50 30.48 22.77
C MET A 455 57.46 29.67 21.87
N PRO A 456 58.64 30.20 21.52
CA PRO A 456 59.58 29.48 20.69
C PRO A 456 60.17 28.28 21.45
N ILE A 457 60.70 27.32 20.69
CA ILE A 457 61.46 26.12 21.08
C ILE A 457 60.54 24.96 21.55
N TYR A 458 60.22 23.92 20.75
CA TYR A 458 61.09 22.94 20.10
C TYR A 458 60.28 22.23 19.01
N ALA A 459 60.84 22.15 17.80
CA ALA A 459 60.41 21.19 16.79
C ALA A 459 60.70 19.77 17.31
N VAL A 460 59.67 18.98 17.56
CA VAL A 460 59.76 17.51 17.49
C VAL A 460 58.72 17.07 16.49
N GLY A 461 59.21 16.83 15.27
CA GLY A 461 58.41 16.32 14.18
C GLY A 461 57.84 14.94 14.53
N THR A 462 56.58 14.76 14.19
CA THR A 462 56.11 13.49 13.63
C THR A 462 55.32 13.83 12.36
N SER A 463 56.07 14.11 11.30
CA SER A 463 55.57 13.93 9.95
C SER A 463 55.34 12.44 9.72
N ALA A 464 54.10 12.03 9.50
CA ALA A 464 53.80 10.90 8.63
C ALA A 464 52.43 11.13 7.95
N PRO A 465 52.32 10.78 6.66
CA PRO A 465 51.49 11.52 5.71
C PRO A 465 50.19 10.79 5.34
N PHE A 466 49.18 11.57 4.99
CA PHE A 466 48.05 11.13 4.18
C PHE A 466 48.56 10.64 2.81
N TYR A 467 48.41 9.35 2.54
CA TYR A 467 48.41 8.83 1.17
C TYR A 467 47.07 9.18 0.53
N GLN A 468 47.05 10.25 -0.28
CA GLN A 468 46.17 10.32 -1.44
C GLN A 468 46.85 9.53 -2.54
N ASP A 469 46.23 8.46 -3.01
CA ASP A 469 46.53 7.95 -4.35
C ASP A 469 45.23 7.88 -5.15
N GLY A 470 45.18 8.73 -6.17
CA GLY A 470 44.15 8.77 -7.17
C GLY A 470 44.83 8.78 -8.54
N GLY A 471 44.73 7.67 -9.26
CA GLY A 471 44.41 7.71 -10.69
C GLY A 471 45.52 7.36 -11.71
N ARG A 472 45.32 6.17 -12.31
CA ARG A 472 45.57 5.77 -13.72
C ARG A 472 47.01 5.65 -14.22
N ARG A 473 47.39 4.41 -14.58
CA ARG A 473 47.58 3.92 -15.97
C ARG A 473 48.08 2.47 -15.96
N LEU A 474 47.21 1.52 -16.31
CA LEU A 474 47.27 0.67 -17.51
C LEU A 474 45.91 -0.02 -17.68
#